data_AF-A0A662USF0-F1
#
_entry.id   AF-A0A662USF0-F1
#
_cell.length_a   1.000
_cell.length_b   1.000
_cell.length_c   1.000
_cell.angle_alpha   90.00
_cell.angle_beta   90.00
_cell.angle_gamma   90.00
#
_symmetry.space_group_name_H-M   'P 1'
#
loop_
_entity.id
_entity.type
_entity.pdbx_description
1 polymer ?
#
loop_
_entity_poly.entity_id
_entity_poly.type
_entity_poly.pdbx_seq_one_letter_code
_entity_poly.pdbx_strand_id
1 'polypeptide(L)'
;MMNNVRLGMETIMWIYGLAKLVTTLLLSSVFAGTPSKGYFGLALAIRLLSSMALYTFFDQAFLPVLLLALTLYSNTLVDIALYNLYIEVTYGYGAGYYSLVNEFSGFMGSLTSGLIYLFFGVPAILVLIVLSTMVFVLLAKNL
;
A
#
# COMPACT_ATOMS: atom_id res chain seq x y z
N MET A 1 -11.07 24.51 -6.47
CA MET A 1 -9.74 24.97 -6.89
C MET A 1 -8.71 24.04 -6.26
N MET A 2 -8.17 23.07 -7.01
CA MET A 2 -6.96 22.37 -6.56
C MET A 2 -5.81 23.35 -6.74
N ASN A 3 -5.26 23.86 -5.63
CA ASN A 3 -4.00 24.56 -5.69
C ASN A 3 -2.97 23.55 -6.18
N ASN A 4 -2.41 23.78 -7.36
CA ASN A 4 -1.24 23.04 -7.82
C ASN A 4 -0.05 23.48 -6.98
N VAL A 5 0.03 23.03 -5.72
CA VAL A 5 1.28 23.08 -4.96
C VAL A 5 2.20 22.08 -5.66
N ARG A 6 3.01 22.59 -6.59
CA ARG A 6 4.15 21.83 -7.13
C ARG A 6 5.15 21.69 -5.99
N LEU A 7 4.94 20.71 -5.11
CA LEU A 7 5.94 20.32 -4.12
C LEU A 7 7.22 19.99 -4.87
N GLY A 8 8.34 20.52 -4.39
CA GLY A 8 9.64 20.19 -4.93
C GLY A 8 9.91 18.69 -4.82
N MET A 9 10.66 18.14 -5.77
CA MET A 9 11.11 16.74 -5.76
C MET A 9 11.70 16.35 -4.40
N GLU A 10 12.49 17.25 -3.80
CA GLU A 10 13.08 17.07 -2.47
C GLU A 10 12.02 16.86 -1.38
N THR A 11 10.98 17.68 -1.34
CA THR A 11 9.89 17.56 -0.36
C THR A 11 9.15 16.23 -0.52
N ILE A 12 8.91 15.79 -1.75
CA ILE A 12 8.27 14.50 -2.04
C ILE A 12 9.14 13.34 -1.53
N MET A 13 10.45 13.40 -1.78
CA MET A 13 11.41 12.40 -1.29
C MET A 13 11.46 12.36 0.24
N TRP A 14 11.41 13.52 0.90
CA TRP A 14 11.34 13.61 2.36
C TRP A 14 10.06 13.00 2.92
N ILE A 15 8.90 13.32 2.34
CA ILE A 15 7.61 12.76 2.74
C ILE A 15 7.65 11.23 2.63
N TYR A 16 8.15 10.71 1.50
CA TYR A 16 8.28 9.28 1.27
C TYR A 16 9.25 8.59 2.25
N GLY A 17 10.42 9.19 2.49
CA GLY A 17 11.42 8.67 3.42
C GLY A 17 10.91 8.62 4.87
N LEU A 18 10.30 9.71 5.34
CA LEU A 18 9.70 9.76 6.68
C LEU A 18 8.53 8.78 6.82
N ALA A 19 7.68 8.66 5.79
CA ALA A 19 6.57 7.72 5.81
C ALA A 19 7.08 6.28 5.96
N LYS A 20 8.14 5.90 5.24
CA LYS A 20 8.78 4.59 5.40
C LYS A 20 9.28 4.34 6.82
N LEU A 21 9.95 5.32 7.43
CA LEU A 21 10.42 5.20 8.82
C LEU A 21 9.26 4.98 9.79
N VAL A 22 8.18 5.77 9.65
CA VAL A 22 6.98 5.61 10.46
C VAL A 22 6.35 4.23 10.24
N THR A 23 6.25 3.76 9.00
CA THR A 23 5.75 2.41 8.69
C THR A 23 6.59 1.32 9.37
N THR A 24 7.92 1.40 9.31
CA THR A 24 8.79 0.43 9.99
C THR A 24 8.58 0.42 11.50
N LEU A 25 8.40 1.60 12.11
CA LEU A 25 8.07 1.72 13.53
C LEU A 25 6.68 1.14 13.87
N LEU A 26 5.69 1.32 13.01
CA LEU A 26 4.37 0.72 13.19
C LEU A 26 4.45 -0.81 13.10
N LEU A 27 5.19 -1.34 12.12
CA LEU A 27 5.34 -2.78 11.91
C LEU A 27 6.08 -3.48 13.06
N SER A 28 7.03 -2.82 13.72
CA SER A 28 7.75 -3.42 14.85
C SER A 28 6.82 -3.81 16.01
N SER A 29 5.66 -3.13 16.14
CA SER A 29 4.65 -3.44 17.16
C SER A 29 3.74 -4.62 16.83
N VAL A 30 3.75 -5.12 15.58
CA VAL A 30 2.80 -6.13 15.07
C VAL A 30 3.34 -7.57 15.14
N PHE A 31 4.64 -7.75 15.40
CA PHE A 31 5.34 -9.05 15.33
C PHE A 31 4.91 -10.13 16.35
N ALA A 32 3.79 -9.97 17.06
CA ALA A 32 3.33 -10.91 18.09
C ALA A 32 2.21 -11.88 17.66
N GLY A 33 1.68 -11.83 16.43
CA GLY A 33 0.60 -12.76 16.04
C GLY A 33 0.32 -12.87 14.55
N THR A 34 -0.21 -14.03 14.14
CA THR A 34 -0.70 -14.30 12.79
C THR A 34 -1.90 -13.40 12.48
N PRO A 35 -1.91 -12.66 11.35
CA PRO A 35 -3.01 -11.76 11.02
C PRO A 35 -4.30 -12.57 10.75
N SER A 36 -5.34 -12.32 11.55
CA SER A 36 -6.66 -12.93 11.35
C SER A 36 -7.41 -12.29 10.17
N LYS A 37 -8.46 -12.95 9.66
CA LYS A 37 -9.32 -12.42 8.57
C LYS A 37 -9.82 -10.98 8.83
N GLY A 38 -10.08 -10.66 10.10
CA GLY A 38 -10.49 -9.31 10.52
C GLY A 38 -9.39 -8.27 10.33
N TYR A 39 -8.13 -8.62 10.60
CA TYR A 39 -6.98 -7.74 10.35
C TYR A 39 -6.76 -7.49 8.87
N PHE A 40 -7.01 -8.48 8.01
CA PHE A 40 -6.93 -8.31 6.56
C PHE A 40 -7.97 -7.32 6.03
N GLY A 41 -9.24 -7.47 6.44
CA GLY A 41 -10.31 -6.54 6.09
C GLY A 41 -10.05 -5.11 6.58
N LEU A 42 -9.56 -4.96 7.82
CA LEU A 42 -9.18 -3.67 8.38
C LEU A 42 -7.99 -3.05 7.62
N ALA A 43 -6.98 -3.82 7.25
CA ALA A 43 -5.85 -3.33 6.45
C ALA A 43 -6.33 -2.79 5.10
N LEU A 44 -7.22 -3.51 4.41
CA LEU A 44 -7.80 -3.03 3.14
C LEU A 44 -8.61 -1.74 3.31
N ALA A 45 -9.39 -1.63 4.38
CA ALA A 45 -10.14 -0.40 4.68
C ALA A 45 -9.21 0.78 4.96
N ILE A 46 -8.18 0.58 5.80
CA ILE A 46 -7.16 1.59 6.11
C ILE A 46 -6.47 2.05 4.83
N ARG A 47 -6.02 1.11 3.98
CA ARG A 47 -5.38 1.40 2.69
C ARG A 47 -6.22 2.33 1.83
N LEU A 48 -7.50 2.01 1.68
CA LEU A 48 -8.40 2.76 0.81
C LEU A 48 -8.69 4.15 1.36
N LEU A 49 -9.02 4.24 2.65
CA LEU A 49 -9.28 5.52 3.32
C LEU A 49 -8.04 6.42 3.34
N SER A 50 -6.87 5.88 3.66
CA SER A 50 -5.63 6.66 3.72
C SER A 50 -5.20 7.14 2.33
N SER A 51 -5.33 6.32 1.28
CA SER A 51 -5.04 6.73 -0.08
C SER A 51 -5.99 7.80 -0.62
N MET A 52 -7.29 7.72 -0.31
CA MET A 52 -8.26 8.76 -0.70
C MET A 52 -8.04 10.07 0.08
N ALA A 53 -7.76 9.96 1.38
CA ALA A 53 -7.43 11.11 2.21
C ALA A 53 -6.13 11.77 1.74
N LEU A 54 -5.12 10.99 1.30
CA LEU A 54 -3.84 11.52 0.84
C LEU A 54 -4.01 12.39 -0.40
N TYR A 55 -4.90 12.01 -1.31
CA TYR A 55 -5.25 12.86 -2.46
C TYR A 55 -5.90 14.18 -2.04
N THR A 56 -6.78 14.13 -1.04
CA THR A 56 -7.55 15.30 -0.60
C THR A 56 -6.71 16.28 0.23
N PHE A 57 -5.79 15.74 1.03
CA PHE A 57 -5.01 16.51 2.00
C PHE A 57 -3.52 16.57 1.66
N PHE A 58 -3.15 16.36 0.40
CA PHE A 58 -1.76 16.33 -0.05
C PHE A 58 -0.99 17.63 0.24
N ASP A 59 -1.70 18.76 0.22
CA ASP A 59 -1.11 20.08 0.41
C ASP A 59 -0.91 20.46 1.90
N GLN A 60 -1.32 19.59 2.83
CA GLN A 60 -1.13 19.83 4.26
C GLN A 60 0.27 19.37 4.70
N ALA A 61 0.87 20.04 5.68
CA ALA A 61 2.27 19.86 6.04
C ALA A 61 2.70 18.40 6.35
N PHE A 62 2.35 17.88 7.52
CA PHE A 62 2.80 16.56 7.98
C PHE A 62 1.79 15.44 7.70
N LEU A 63 0.56 15.78 7.33
CA LEU A 63 -0.51 14.80 7.14
C LEU A 63 -0.23 13.80 5.99
N PRO A 64 0.35 14.18 4.84
CA PRO A 64 0.72 13.24 3.78
C PRO A 64 1.70 12.17 4.25
N VAL A 65 2.62 12.50 5.16
CA VAL A 65 3.57 11.52 5.74
C VAL A 65 2.80 10.43 6.47
N LEU A 66 1.86 10.84 7.32
CA LEU A 66 1.09 9.93 8.18
C LEU A 66 0.13 9.07 7.35
N LEU A 67 -0.56 9.69 6.38
CA LEU A 67 -1.45 8.97 5.46
C LEU A 67 -0.69 8.00 4.56
N LEU A 68 0.47 8.40 4.04
CA LEU A 68 1.33 7.53 3.25
C LEU A 68 1.87 6.38 4.10
N ALA A 69 2.27 6.65 5.35
CA ALA A 69 2.75 5.63 6.28
C ALA A 69 1.67 4.58 6.57
N LEU A 70 0.40 5.00 6.73
CA LEU A 70 -0.74 4.10 6.90
C LEU A 70 -1.01 3.27 5.63
N THR A 71 -0.93 3.89 4.44
CA THR A 71 -1.05 3.16 3.17
C THR A 71 0.06 2.11 3.04
N LEU A 72 1.31 2.46 3.31
CA LEU A 72 2.43 1.52 3.24
C LEU A 72 2.31 0.41 4.29
N TYR A 73 1.95 0.76 5.52
CA TYR A 73 1.72 -0.18 6.61
C TYR A 73 0.65 -1.21 6.25
N SER A 74 -0.51 -0.73 5.78
CA SER A 74 -1.61 -1.61 5.36
C SER A 74 -1.22 -2.52 4.18
N ASN A 75 -0.45 -2.03 3.21
CA ASN A 75 0.08 -2.85 2.12
C ASN A 75 0.99 -3.97 2.64
N THR A 76 1.87 -3.67 3.60
CA THR A 76 2.72 -4.70 4.21
C THR A 76 1.92 -5.75 4.98
N LEU A 77 0.86 -5.35 5.69
CA LEU A 77 -0.02 -6.32 6.37
C LEU A 77 -0.73 -7.26 5.39
N VAL A 78 -1.20 -6.73 4.25
CA VAL A 78 -1.80 -7.54 3.17
C VAL A 78 -0.78 -8.51 2.61
N ASP A 79 0.45 -8.06 2.36
CA ASP A 79 1.53 -8.92 1.84
C ASP A 79 1.93 -10.02 2.83
N ILE A 80 2.04 -9.71 4.12
CA ILE A 80 2.30 -10.71 5.17
C ILE A 80 1.19 -11.77 5.19
N ALA A 81 -0.09 -11.37 5.07
CA ALA A 81 -1.19 -12.32 5.05
C ALA A 81 -1.14 -13.26 3.82
N LEU A 82 -0.85 -12.72 2.63
CA LEU A 82 -0.70 -13.49 1.41
C LEU A 82 0.52 -14.42 1.45
N TYR A 83 1.64 -13.95 2.00
CA TYR A 83 2.85 -14.75 2.20
C TYR A 83 2.61 -15.91 3.16
N ASN A 84 1.92 -15.66 4.28
CA ASN A 84 1.58 -16.71 5.23
C ASN A 84 0.68 -17.77 4.59
N LEU A 85 -0.33 -17.37 3.81
CA LEU A 85 -1.17 -18.31 3.06
C LEU A 85 -0.34 -19.13 2.07
N TYR A 86 0.55 -18.47 1.34
CA TYR A 86 1.43 -19.14 0.38
C TYR A 86 2.26 -20.23 1.08
N ILE A 87 2.93 -19.89 2.18
CA ILE A 87 3.72 -20.86 2.95
C ILE A 87 2.87 -22.00 3.51
N GLU A 88 1.67 -21.70 4.00
CA GLU A 88 0.75 -22.72 4.51
C GLU A 88 0.37 -23.73 3.43
N VAL A 89 0.07 -23.26 2.22
CA VAL A 89 -0.32 -24.11 1.08
C VAL A 89 0.88 -24.85 0.48
N THR A 90 2.06 -24.24 0.45
CA THR A 90 3.27 -24.87 -0.13
C THR A 90 4.12 -25.62 0.90
N TYR A 91 3.67 -25.71 2.16
CA TYR A 91 4.45 -26.25 3.28
C TYR A 91 5.85 -25.63 3.39
N GLY A 92 5.95 -24.33 3.11
CA GLY A 92 7.19 -23.55 3.14
C GLY A 92 8.12 -23.76 1.94
N TYR A 93 7.77 -24.62 0.98
CA TYR A 93 8.55 -24.76 -0.24
C TYR A 93 8.41 -23.51 -1.12
N GLY A 94 9.53 -23.00 -1.63
CA GLY A 94 9.52 -21.94 -2.63
C GLY A 94 9.26 -20.52 -2.11
N ALA A 95 9.49 -20.23 -0.82
CA ALA A 95 9.35 -18.87 -0.27
C ALA A 95 10.13 -17.80 -1.08
N GLY A 96 11.30 -18.16 -1.64
CA GLY A 96 12.06 -17.28 -2.54
C GLY A 96 11.33 -16.94 -3.84
N TYR A 97 10.51 -17.85 -4.38
CA TYR A 97 9.69 -17.57 -5.56
C TYR A 97 8.59 -16.54 -5.26
N TYR A 98 7.97 -16.60 -4.08
CA TYR A 98 7.01 -15.57 -3.66
C TYR A 98 7.67 -14.19 -3.63
N SER A 99 8.87 -14.08 -3.04
CA SER A 99 9.61 -12.83 -2.99
C SER A 99 9.92 -12.27 -4.39
N LEU A 100 10.38 -13.13 -5.31
CA LEU A 100 10.66 -12.73 -6.70
C LEU A 100 9.40 -12.26 -7.43
N VAL A 101 8.28 -12.97 -7.27
CA VAL A 101 6.99 -12.59 -7.87
C VAL A 101 6.50 -11.27 -7.29
N ASN A 102 6.66 -11.05 -5.98
CA ASN A 102 6.26 -9.82 -5.30
C ASN A 102 7.09 -8.62 -5.81
N GLU A 103 8.41 -8.77 -5.93
CA GLU A 103 9.28 -7.73 -6.49
C GLU A 103 8.93 -7.41 -7.95
N PHE A 104 8.75 -8.43 -8.79
CA PHE A 104 8.36 -8.23 -10.19
C PHE A 104 6.99 -7.55 -10.30
N SER A 105 6.03 -7.94 -9.46
CA SER A 105 4.71 -7.32 -9.39
C SER A 105 4.79 -5.86 -8.93
N GLY A 106 5.66 -5.55 -7.96
CA GLY A 106 5.93 -4.18 -7.51
C GLY A 106 6.55 -3.30 -8.60
N PHE A 107 7.50 -3.84 -9.37
CA PHE A 107 8.09 -3.17 -10.52
C PHE A 107 7.02 -2.87 -11.59
N MET A 108 6.25 -3.88 -12.00
CA MET A 108 5.19 -3.72 -13.00
C MET A 108 4.09 -2.76 -12.53
N GLY A 109 3.72 -2.81 -11.24
CA GLY A 109 2.76 -1.89 -10.63
C GLY A 109 3.26 -0.44 -10.63
N SER A 110 4.53 -0.22 -10.34
CA SER A 110 5.15 1.11 -10.38
C SER A 110 5.21 1.66 -11.80
N LEU A 111 5.57 0.83 -12.77
CA LEU A 111 5.62 1.21 -14.19
C LEU A 111 4.24 1.55 -14.74
N THR A 112 3.26 0.68 -14.51
CA THR A 112 1.87 0.87 -14.98
C THR A 112 1.21 2.08 -14.32
N SER A 113 1.38 2.26 -13.01
CA SER A 113 0.85 3.44 -12.31
C SER A 113 1.50 4.75 -12.78
N GLY A 114 2.81 4.75 -13.06
CA GLY A 114 3.52 5.88 -13.65
C GLY A 114 3.04 6.23 -15.05
N LEU A 115 2.81 5.22 -15.91
CA LEU A 115 2.22 5.43 -17.23
C LEU A 115 0.80 6.00 -17.13
N ILE A 116 -0.04 5.43 -16.26
CA ILE A 116 -1.43 5.89 -16.10
C ILE A 116 -1.47 7.31 -15.55
N TYR A 117 -0.56 7.68 -14.64
CA TYR A 117 -0.40 9.04 -14.19
C TYR A 117 -0.09 10.02 -15.34
N LEU A 118 0.83 9.65 -16.24
CA LEU A 118 1.22 10.50 -17.36
C LEU A 118 0.06 10.76 -18.34
N PHE A 119 -0.79 9.76 -18.60
CA PHE A 119 -1.88 9.88 -19.57
C PHE A 119 -3.20 10.38 -18.97
N PHE A 120 -3.53 9.99 -17.74
CA PHE A 120 -4.85 10.19 -17.14
C PHE A 120 -4.83 10.97 -15.81
N GLY A 121 -3.63 11.25 -15.28
CA GLY A 121 -3.46 11.99 -14.03
C GLY A 121 -3.83 11.21 -12.76
N VAL A 122 -3.81 11.90 -11.63
CA VAL A 122 -4.01 11.33 -10.29
C VAL A 122 -5.38 10.65 -10.08
N PRO A 123 -6.52 11.15 -10.61
CA PRO A 123 -7.82 10.50 -10.39
C PRO A 123 -7.86 9.05 -10.89
N ALA A 124 -7.17 8.74 -11.99
CA ALA A 124 -7.10 7.38 -12.52
C ALA A 124 -6.35 6.43 -11.58
N ILE A 125 -5.33 6.92 -10.86
CA ILE A 125 -4.61 6.14 -9.84
C ILE A 125 -5.55 5.77 -8.69
N LEU A 126 -6.41 6.70 -8.25
CA LEU A 126 -7.39 6.41 -7.19
C LEU A 126 -8.38 5.33 -7.61
N VAL A 127 -8.86 5.38 -8.85
CA VAL A 127 -9.74 4.34 -9.40
C VAL A 127 -9.03 2.98 -9.37
N LEU A 128 -7.76 2.90 -9.74
CA LEU A 128 -6.98 1.65 -9.64
C LEU A 128 -6.80 1.17 -8.20
N ILE A 129 -6.60 2.08 -7.25
CA ILE A 129 -6.52 1.71 -5.83
C ILE A 129 -7.84 1.12 -5.36
N VAL A 130 -8.97 1.72 -5.74
CA VAL A 130 -10.31 1.19 -5.42
C VAL A 130 -10.52 -0.18 -6.07
N LEU A 131 -10.26 -0.32 -7.38
CA LEU A 131 -10.43 -1.58 -8.10
C LEU A 131 -9.54 -2.70 -7.54
N SER A 132 -8.25 -2.41 -7.30
CA SER A 132 -7.33 -3.39 -6.70
C SER A 132 -7.75 -3.77 -5.29
N THR A 133 -8.22 -2.81 -4.48
CA THR A 133 -8.73 -3.11 -3.13
C THR A 133 -10.00 -3.96 -3.20
N MET A 134 -10.91 -3.71 -4.16
CA MET A 134 -12.09 -4.54 -4.37
C MET A 134 -11.72 -5.99 -4.72
N VAL A 135 -10.69 -6.19 -5.56
CA VAL A 135 -10.17 -7.54 -5.85
C VAL A 135 -9.69 -8.23 -4.57
N PHE A 136 -8.91 -7.54 -3.73
CA PHE A 136 -8.48 -8.11 -2.45
C PHE A 136 -9.62 -8.38 -1.47
N VAL A 137 -10.65 -7.53 -1.42
CA VAL A 137 -11.85 -7.78 -0.59
C VAL A 137 -12.60 -9.02 -1.08
N LEU A 138 -12.69 -9.23 -2.40
CA LEU A 138 -13.30 -10.44 -2.96
C LEU A 138 -12.48 -11.69 -2.60
N LEU A 139 -11.16 -11.60 -2.67
CA LEU A 139 -10.26 -12.69 -2.25
C LEU A 139 -10.34 -12.96 -0.74
N ALA A 140 -10.51 -11.91 0.08
CA ALA A 140 -10.67 -12.01 1.53
C ALA A 140 -11.86 -12.87 1.96
N LYS A 141 -12.91 -12.94 1.15
CA LYS A 141 -14.08 -13.80 1.44
C LYS A 141 -13.75 -15.29 1.34
N ASN A 142 -12.74 -15.63 0.56
CA ASN A 142 -12.30 -17.00 0.32
C ASN A 142 -11.09 -17.41 1.17
N LEU A 143 -10.43 -16.43 1.80
CA LEU A 143 -9.47 -16.62 2.90
C LEU A 143 -10.22 -16.94 4.18
#